data_AF-A0A969WKB1-F1
#
_entry.id   AF-A0A969WKB1-F1
#
_cell.length_a   1.000
_cell.length_b   1.000
_cell.length_c   1.000
_cell.angle_alpha   90.00
_cell.angle_beta   90.00
_cell.angle_gamma   90.00
#
_symmetry.space_group_name_H-M   'P 1'
#
loop_
_entity.id
_entity.type
_entity.pdbx_description
1 polymer ?
#
loop_
_entity_poly.entity_id
_entity_poly.type
_entity_poly.pdbx_seq_one_letter_code
_entity_poly.pdbx_strand_id
1 'polypeptide(L)'
;MPYRSSEKTRKKKDAKRTAMMQAAVGVFAEKGYHAATVRDIVSAADVAVGTFYFYFPDKETLFVHLYEETADFLLQAIDQAVRRQATLPEQVQNGIQAYVNIALYEPAVIHLLLVGGVGAVPSLTSRQKEFRERLAAIWLRPLETAVAQETIPPQNCRRVAEAITGAHDEVILNLLSHADPDSEAENVIEELTLFTLRAVAYKGG
;
A
#
# COMPACT_ATOMS: atom_id res chain seq x y z
N MET A 1 12.52 24.23 -36.55
CA MET A 1 12.68 24.62 -35.13
C MET A 1 11.81 23.69 -34.28
N PRO A 2 12.37 22.84 -33.40
CA PRO A 2 11.54 22.02 -32.53
C PRO A 2 11.02 22.87 -31.37
N TYR A 3 9.69 22.91 -31.23
CA TYR A 3 8.99 23.64 -30.18
C TYR A 3 9.41 23.07 -28.81
N ARG A 4 10.03 23.92 -27.98
CA ARG A 4 10.15 23.69 -26.53
C ARG A 4 8.73 23.50 -25.99
N SER A 5 8.31 22.24 -25.84
CA SER A 5 7.29 21.88 -24.86
C SER A 5 7.72 22.51 -23.54
N SER A 6 7.13 23.66 -23.19
CA SER A 6 7.57 24.44 -22.05
C SER A 6 7.39 23.60 -20.79
N GLU A 7 8.31 23.73 -19.83
CA GLU A 7 8.21 23.07 -18.53
C GLU A 7 6.85 23.31 -17.85
N LYS A 8 6.23 24.45 -18.15
CA LYS A 8 4.87 24.84 -17.71
C LYS A 8 3.76 23.98 -18.34
N THR A 9 3.91 23.56 -19.60
CA THR A 9 2.99 22.64 -20.27
C THR A 9 3.11 21.23 -19.70
N ARG A 10 4.33 20.76 -19.40
CA ARG A 10 4.57 19.47 -18.73
C ARG A 10 4.00 19.45 -17.31
N LYS A 11 4.30 20.46 -16.49
CA LYS A 11 3.76 20.58 -15.12
C LYS A 11 2.22 20.60 -15.09
N LYS A 12 1.57 21.29 -16.03
CA LYS A 12 0.10 21.26 -16.17
C LYS A 12 -0.44 19.90 -16.63
N LYS A 13 0.32 19.19 -17.47
CA LYS A 13 0.00 17.84 -17.94
C LYS A 13 0.02 16.86 -16.75
N ASP A 14 1.06 16.93 -15.94
CA ASP A 14 1.24 16.07 -14.77
C ASP A 14 0.16 16.34 -13.71
N ALA A 15 -0.20 17.61 -13.46
CA ALA A 15 -1.25 17.96 -12.50
C ALA A 15 -2.63 17.38 -12.83
N LYS A 16 -3.03 17.36 -14.11
CA LYS A 16 -4.32 16.77 -14.52
C LYS A 16 -4.33 15.25 -14.37
N ARG A 17 -3.21 14.59 -14.67
CA ARG A 17 -3.07 13.15 -14.44
C ARG A 17 -3.22 12.83 -12.96
N THR A 18 -2.50 13.56 -12.10
CA THR A 18 -2.58 13.40 -10.64
C THR A 18 -4.00 13.63 -10.12
N ALA A 19 -4.69 14.70 -10.56
CA ALA A 19 -6.06 14.97 -10.14
C ALA A 19 -7.03 13.83 -10.52
N MET A 20 -6.91 13.28 -11.74
CA MET A 20 -7.73 12.13 -12.14
C MET A 20 -7.41 10.88 -11.33
N MET A 21 -6.15 10.63 -10.98
CA MET A 21 -5.77 9.48 -10.16
C MET A 21 -6.30 9.61 -8.72
N GLN A 22 -6.16 10.78 -8.10
CA GLN A 22 -6.69 11.04 -6.76
C GLN A 22 -8.22 10.92 -6.72
N ALA A 23 -8.92 11.51 -7.70
CA ALA A 23 -10.36 11.38 -7.82
C ALA A 23 -10.79 9.92 -8.01
N ALA A 24 -10.04 9.15 -8.80
CA ALA A 24 -10.35 7.76 -9.05
C ALA A 24 -10.29 6.88 -7.79
N VAL A 25 -9.33 7.12 -6.88
CA VAL A 25 -9.27 6.41 -5.58
C VAL A 25 -10.61 6.51 -4.85
N GLY A 26 -11.12 7.73 -4.67
CA GLY A 26 -12.39 7.96 -3.98
C GLY A 26 -13.58 7.35 -4.72
N VAL A 27 -13.66 7.55 -6.04
CA VAL A 27 -14.74 6.99 -6.86
C VAL A 27 -14.78 5.46 -6.81
N PHE A 28 -13.62 4.80 -6.87
CA PHE A 28 -13.54 3.35 -6.79
C PHE A 28 -13.82 2.83 -5.38
N ALA A 29 -13.39 3.54 -4.33
CA ALA A 29 -13.70 3.18 -2.96
C ALA A 29 -15.21 3.29 -2.65
N GLU A 30 -15.88 4.32 -3.15
CA GLU A 30 -17.31 4.55 -2.91
C GLU A 30 -18.21 3.62 -3.75
N LYS A 31 -17.93 3.51 -5.06
CA LYS A 31 -18.83 2.82 -6.01
C LYS A 31 -18.39 1.40 -6.35
N GLY A 32 -17.16 1.03 -6.03
CA GLY A 32 -16.51 -0.16 -6.56
C GLY A 32 -16.15 -0.03 -8.05
N TYR A 33 -15.30 -0.94 -8.53
CA TYR A 33 -14.78 -0.88 -9.90
C TYR A 33 -15.87 -0.93 -10.97
N HIS A 34 -16.83 -1.87 -10.87
CA HIS A 34 -17.82 -2.09 -11.93
C HIS A 34 -18.80 -0.92 -12.10
N ALA A 35 -19.29 -0.34 -11.00
CA ALA A 35 -20.26 0.74 -11.05
C ALA A 35 -19.62 2.11 -11.35
N ALA A 36 -18.34 2.31 -11.02
CA ALA A 36 -17.60 3.52 -11.37
C ALA A 36 -17.51 3.73 -12.89
N THR A 37 -17.69 4.96 -13.35
CA THR A 37 -17.57 5.35 -14.76
C THR A 37 -16.47 6.39 -14.98
N VAL A 38 -15.99 6.50 -16.22
CA VAL A 38 -15.05 7.58 -16.61
C VAL A 38 -15.65 8.95 -16.31
N ARG A 39 -16.98 9.12 -16.44
CA ARG A 39 -17.67 10.38 -16.13
C ARG A 39 -17.60 10.74 -14.66
N ASP A 40 -17.75 9.77 -13.77
CA ASP A 40 -17.61 9.98 -12.32
C ASP A 40 -16.22 10.53 -11.99
N ILE A 41 -15.18 9.87 -12.54
CA ILE A 41 -13.77 10.21 -12.28
C ILE A 41 -13.45 11.62 -12.78
N VAL A 42 -13.79 11.94 -14.03
CA VAL A 42 -13.44 13.24 -14.61
C VAL A 42 -14.27 14.38 -14.00
N SER A 43 -15.50 14.09 -13.56
CA SER A 43 -16.32 15.06 -12.83
C SER A 43 -15.72 15.35 -11.45
N ALA A 44 -15.29 14.32 -10.72
CA ALA A 44 -14.64 14.48 -9.42
C ALA A 44 -13.26 15.16 -9.53
N ALA A 45 -12.56 14.98 -10.66
CA ALA A 45 -11.26 15.60 -10.92
C ALA A 45 -11.34 17.03 -11.49
N ASP A 46 -12.53 17.54 -11.81
CA ASP A 46 -12.75 18.78 -12.58
C ASP A 46 -11.96 18.81 -13.92
N VAL A 47 -12.09 17.73 -14.69
CA VAL A 47 -11.40 17.52 -15.96
C VAL A 47 -12.40 17.17 -17.07
N ALA A 48 -12.13 17.59 -18.30
CA ALA A 48 -12.95 17.22 -19.44
C ALA A 48 -12.76 15.74 -19.83
N VAL A 49 -13.83 15.06 -20.24
CA VAL A 49 -13.79 13.64 -20.69
C VAL A 49 -12.72 13.40 -21.77
N GLY A 50 -12.59 14.30 -22.76
CA GLY A 50 -11.56 14.17 -23.79
C GLY A 50 -10.13 14.24 -23.25
N THR A 51 -9.92 14.87 -22.09
CA THR A 51 -8.62 14.86 -21.42
C THR A 51 -8.33 13.49 -20.81
N PHE A 52 -9.33 12.78 -20.26
CA PHE A 52 -9.12 11.41 -19.76
C PHE A 52 -8.55 10.50 -20.84
N TYR A 53 -9.22 10.44 -21.99
CA TYR A 53 -8.83 9.55 -23.09
C TYR A 53 -7.48 9.90 -23.72
N PHE A 54 -6.96 11.10 -23.45
CA PHE A 54 -5.60 11.47 -23.82
C PHE A 54 -4.52 10.84 -22.91
N TYR A 55 -4.84 10.53 -21.65
CA TYR A 55 -3.89 9.87 -20.72
C TYR A 55 -4.14 8.38 -20.58
N PHE A 56 -5.41 7.97 -20.54
CA PHE A 56 -5.81 6.62 -20.24
C PHE A 56 -6.77 6.14 -21.33
N PRO A 57 -6.44 5.06 -22.05
CA PRO A 57 -7.32 4.55 -23.12
C PRO A 57 -8.67 4.08 -22.57
N ASP A 58 -8.70 3.60 -21.32
CA ASP A 58 -9.89 3.10 -20.65
C ASP A 58 -9.76 3.20 -19.11
N LYS A 59 -10.87 2.87 -18.42
CA LYS A 59 -10.97 2.84 -16.97
C LYS A 59 -10.06 1.79 -16.34
N GLU A 60 -9.84 0.66 -17.00
CA GLU A 60 -9.00 -0.43 -16.50
C GLU A 60 -7.55 0.01 -16.41
N THR A 61 -7.05 0.65 -17.46
CA THR A 61 -5.69 1.17 -17.54
C THR A 61 -5.44 2.21 -16.46
N LEU A 62 -6.40 3.11 -16.21
CA LEU A 62 -6.31 4.04 -15.08
C LEU A 62 -6.25 3.29 -13.75
N PHE A 63 -7.11 2.29 -13.55
CA PHE A 63 -7.17 1.52 -12.31
C PHE A 63 -5.87 0.75 -12.06
N VAL A 64 -5.29 0.12 -13.09
CA VAL A 64 -4.02 -0.60 -13.00
C VAL A 64 -2.88 0.35 -12.64
N HIS A 65 -2.79 1.52 -13.29
CA HIS A 65 -1.80 2.53 -12.93
C HIS A 65 -1.97 3.02 -11.50
N LEU A 66 -3.21 3.20 -11.05
CA LEU A 66 -3.50 3.60 -9.69
C LEU A 66 -3.08 2.52 -8.68
N TYR A 67 -3.36 1.25 -8.98
CA TYR A 67 -2.94 0.12 -8.16
C TYR A 67 -1.41 0.07 -8.03
N GLU A 68 -0.68 0.18 -9.15
CA GLU A 68 0.78 0.13 -9.17
C GLU A 68 1.41 1.30 -8.38
N GLU A 69 0.93 2.53 -8.58
CA GLU A 69 1.47 3.71 -7.88
C GLU A 69 1.20 3.66 -6.37
N THR A 70 0.01 3.22 -5.97
CA THR A 70 -0.35 3.10 -4.54
C THR A 70 0.38 1.95 -3.86
N ALA A 71 0.56 0.81 -4.56
CA ALA A 71 1.38 -0.31 -4.10
C ALA A 71 2.84 0.12 -3.87
N ASP A 72 3.44 0.81 -4.85
CA ASP A 72 4.81 1.29 -4.74
C ASP A 72 4.99 2.31 -3.61
N PHE A 73 4.01 3.21 -3.42
CA PHE A 73 4.02 4.17 -2.32
C PHE A 73 4.04 3.48 -0.95
N LEU A 74 3.13 2.53 -0.73
CA LEU A 74 3.04 1.79 0.53
C LEU A 74 4.31 0.98 0.80
N LEU A 75 4.78 0.22 -0.21
CA LEU A 75 6.00 -0.59 -0.11
C LEU A 75 7.23 0.27 0.23
N GLN A 76 7.38 1.43 -0.42
CA GLN A 76 8.50 2.33 -0.15
C GLN A 76 8.45 2.91 1.26
N ALA A 77 7.27 3.31 1.74
CA ALA A 77 7.11 3.86 3.08
C ALA A 77 7.49 2.84 4.17
N ILE A 78 7.00 1.60 4.04
CA ILE A 78 7.31 0.52 4.99
C ILE A 78 8.79 0.13 4.90
N ASP A 79 9.34 -0.06 3.69
CA ASP A 79 10.75 -0.42 3.50
C ASP A 79 11.68 0.64 4.09
N GLN A 80 11.38 1.93 3.90
CA GLN A 80 12.16 3.02 4.51
C GLN A 80 12.07 3.04 6.04
N ALA A 81 10.90 2.74 6.60
CA ALA A 81 10.71 2.68 8.05
C ALA A 81 11.50 1.51 8.67
N VAL A 82 11.48 0.35 8.02
CA VAL A 82 12.19 -0.88 8.44
C VAL A 82 13.70 -0.77 8.26
N ARG A 83 14.20 -0.09 7.22
CA ARG A 83 15.64 0.00 6.92
C ARG A 83 16.46 0.93 7.82
N ARG A 84 15.82 1.68 8.72
CA ARG A 84 16.53 2.51 9.70
C ARG A 84 17.52 1.63 10.47
N GLN A 85 18.72 2.14 10.75
CA GLN A 85 19.69 1.43 11.60
C GLN A 85 19.08 1.31 13.00
N ALA A 86 18.53 0.13 13.28
CA ALA A 86 17.68 -0.13 14.43
C ALA A 86 17.69 -1.64 14.75
N THR A 87 17.24 -1.98 15.95
CA THR A 87 17.05 -3.35 16.42
C THR A 87 15.79 -3.98 15.78
N LEU A 88 15.66 -5.32 15.80
CA LEU A 88 14.47 -5.99 15.26
C LEU A 88 13.14 -5.47 15.84
N PRO A 89 12.98 -5.26 17.17
CA PRO A 89 11.78 -4.65 17.75
C PRO A 89 11.44 -3.28 17.15
N GLU A 90 12.42 -2.40 17.05
CA GLU A 90 12.24 -1.08 16.46
C GLU A 90 11.88 -1.16 14.98
N GLN A 91 12.49 -2.08 14.22
CA GLN A 91 12.16 -2.30 12.81
C GLN A 91 10.72 -2.79 12.62
N VAL A 92 10.27 -3.73 13.46
CA VAL A 92 8.90 -4.24 13.46
C VAL A 92 7.91 -3.12 13.79
N GLN A 93 8.14 -2.39 14.88
CA GLN A 93 7.28 -1.28 15.30
C GLN A 93 7.22 -0.18 14.23
N ASN A 94 8.36 0.22 13.67
CA ASN A 94 8.42 1.24 12.62
C ASN A 94 7.66 0.82 11.36
N GLY A 95 7.79 -0.45 10.95
CA GLY A 95 7.05 -0.99 9.79
C GLY A 95 5.55 -0.98 10.00
N ILE A 96 5.08 -1.48 11.16
CA ILE A 96 3.66 -1.51 11.53
C ILE A 96 3.10 -0.08 11.65
N GLN A 97 3.81 0.82 12.33
CA GLN A 97 3.43 2.24 12.44
C GLN A 97 3.30 2.89 11.06
N ALA A 98 4.25 2.68 10.15
CA ALA A 98 4.18 3.25 8.81
C ALA A 98 2.95 2.74 8.04
N TYR A 99 2.64 1.44 8.19
CA TYR A 99 1.46 0.84 7.57
C TYR A 99 0.16 1.41 8.16
N VAL A 100 0.02 1.45 9.49
CA VAL A 100 -1.15 2.01 10.18
C VAL A 100 -1.35 3.49 9.83
N ASN A 101 -0.29 4.29 9.80
CA ASN A 101 -0.38 5.71 9.44
C ASN A 101 -0.94 5.90 8.02
N ILE A 102 -0.49 5.09 7.05
CA ILE A 102 -1.02 5.14 5.69
C ILE A 102 -2.46 4.65 5.66
N ALA A 103 -2.79 3.60 6.43
CA ALA A 103 -4.14 3.07 6.50
C ALA A 103 -5.14 4.10 7.01
N LEU A 104 -4.81 4.84 8.06
CA LEU A 104 -5.69 5.88 8.62
C LEU A 104 -5.76 7.13 7.73
N TYR A 105 -4.62 7.51 7.13
CA TYR A 105 -4.56 8.70 6.26
C TYR A 105 -5.27 8.47 4.92
N GLU A 106 -5.14 7.27 4.33
CA GLU A 106 -5.72 6.91 3.02
C GLU A 106 -6.35 5.49 3.06
N PRO A 107 -7.49 5.28 3.76
CA PRO A 107 -8.12 3.95 3.88
C PRO A 107 -8.46 3.30 2.53
N ALA A 108 -8.81 4.13 1.55
CA ALA A 108 -9.13 3.70 0.20
C ALA A 108 -7.94 3.01 -0.49
N VAL A 109 -6.70 3.39 -0.18
CA VAL A 109 -5.49 2.73 -0.70
C VAL A 109 -5.39 1.31 -0.16
N ILE A 110 -5.61 1.10 1.14
CA ILE A 110 -5.54 -0.23 1.75
C ILE A 110 -6.63 -1.14 1.21
N HIS A 111 -7.86 -0.63 1.13
CA HIS A 111 -8.97 -1.37 0.52
C HIS A 111 -8.65 -1.73 -0.94
N LEU A 112 -8.10 -0.80 -1.73
CA LEU A 112 -7.71 -1.06 -3.12
C LEU A 112 -6.68 -2.19 -3.23
N LEU A 113 -5.65 -2.18 -2.39
CA LEU A 113 -4.52 -3.13 -2.48
C LEU A 113 -4.86 -4.53 -1.97
N LEU A 114 -5.59 -4.61 -0.85
CA LEU A 114 -5.86 -5.87 -0.15
C LEU A 114 -7.18 -6.53 -0.57
N VAL A 115 -8.22 -5.73 -0.82
CA VAL A 115 -9.58 -6.23 -1.13
C VAL A 115 -9.94 -5.97 -2.60
N GLY A 116 -9.48 -4.86 -3.15
CA GLY A 116 -9.95 -4.28 -4.41
C GLY A 116 -9.61 -5.09 -5.65
N GLY A 117 -10.59 -5.19 -6.56
CA GLY A 117 -10.37 -5.53 -7.97
C GLY A 117 -10.12 -7.01 -8.29
N VAL A 118 -9.82 -7.86 -7.29
CA VAL A 118 -9.61 -9.30 -7.49
C VAL A 118 -10.92 -9.96 -7.88
N GLY A 119 -10.99 -10.46 -9.11
CA GLY A 119 -12.21 -11.01 -9.72
C GLY A 119 -12.98 -10.02 -10.61
N ALA A 120 -12.85 -8.70 -10.37
CA ALA A 120 -13.44 -7.66 -11.21
C ALA A 120 -12.52 -7.22 -12.36
N VAL A 121 -11.20 -7.29 -12.15
CA VAL A 121 -10.14 -6.91 -13.10
C VAL A 121 -9.13 -8.04 -13.19
N PRO A 122 -9.24 -8.95 -14.18
CA PRO A 122 -8.37 -10.12 -14.28
C PRO A 122 -6.87 -9.77 -14.34
N SER A 123 -6.53 -8.64 -14.96
CA SER A 123 -5.15 -8.15 -15.11
C SER A 123 -4.45 -7.78 -13.79
N LEU A 124 -5.19 -7.66 -12.68
CA LEU A 124 -4.63 -7.38 -11.36
C LEU A 124 -4.21 -8.63 -10.58
N THR A 125 -4.71 -9.81 -10.93
CA THR A 125 -4.45 -11.03 -10.13
C THR A 125 -2.95 -11.26 -9.92
N SER A 126 -2.16 -11.16 -11.00
CA SER A 126 -0.70 -11.30 -10.93
C SER A 126 -0.04 -10.15 -10.17
N ARG A 127 -0.56 -8.92 -10.31
CA ARG A 127 -0.03 -7.72 -9.65
C ARG A 127 -0.26 -7.72 -8.16
N GLN A 128 -1.43 -8.19 -7.72
CA GLN A 128 -1.71 -8.33 -6.29
C GLN A 128 -0.83 -9.39 -5.66
N LYS A 129 -0.64 -10.52 -6.35
CA LYS A 129 0.30 -11.53 -5.90
C LYS A 129 1.71 -10.95 -5.77
N GLU A 130 2.19 -10.22 -6.77
CA GLU A 130 3.50 -9.57 -6.75
C GLU A 130 3.61 -8.53 -5.62
N PHE A 131 2.59 -7.70 -5.41
CA PHE A 131 2.54 -6.75 -4.30
C PHE A 131 2.70 -7.45 -2.95
N ARG A 132 1.96 -8.53 -2.70
CA ARG A 132 2.06 -9.29 -1.44
C ARG A 132 3.42 -9.97 -1.28
N GLU A 133 3.99 -10.50 -2.35
CA GLU A 133 5.35 -11.07 -2.35
C GLU A 133 6.40 -9.99 -2.02
N ARG A 134 6.26 -8.78 -2.59
CA ARG A 134 7.15 -7.63 -2.32
C ARG A 134 6.99 -7.11 -0.90
N LEU A 135 5.78 -7.06 -0.37
CA LEU A 135 5.50 -6.65 1.01
C LEU A 135 6.15 -7.61 2.01
N ALA A 136 5.98 -8.92 1.81
CA ALA A 136 6.65 -9.92 2.62
C ALA A 136 8.19 -9.85 2.51
N ALA A 137 8.72 -9.53 1.32
CA ALA A 137 10.16 -9.44 1.10
C ALA A 137 10.85 -8.36 1.97
N ILE A 138 10.13 -7.33 2.42
CA ILE A 138 10.66 -6.28 3.31
C ILE A 138 11.21 -6.89 4.61
N TRP A 139 10.56 -7.95 5.12
CA TRP A 139 10.91 -8.59 6.38
C TRP A 139 12.08 -9.57 6.28
N LEU A 140 12.46 -10.02 5.09
CA LEU A 140 13.49 -11.04 4.91
C LEU A 140 14.83 -10.61 5.53
N ARG A 141 15.31 -9.41 5.20
CA ARG A 141 16.60 -8.93 5.68
C ARG A 141 16.63 -8.72 7.21
N PRO A 142 15.64 -8.06 7.85
CA PRO A 142 15.55 -8.01 9.31
C PRO A 142 15.60 -9.39 9.97
N LEU A 143 14.80 -10.34 9.48
CA LEU A 143 14.72 -11.70 10.04
C LEU A 143 16.04 -12.47 9.86
N GLU A 144 16.64 -12.45 8.67
CA GLU A 144 17.93 -13.09 8.41
C GLU A 144 19.05 -12.49 9.27
N THR A 145 19.04 -11.16 9.45
CA THR A 145 19.98 -10.48 10.34
C THR A 145 19.80 -10.92 11.79
N ALA A 146 18.55 -11.00 12.25
CA ALA A 146 18.23 -11.43 13.61
C ALA A 146 18.62 -12.89 13.88
N VAL A 147 18.47 -13.79 12.89
CA VAL A 147 18.97 -15.17 12.96
C VAL A 147 20.50 -15.19 13.05
N ALA A 148 21.18 -14.42 12.19
CA ALA A 148 22.65 -14.36 12.16
C ALA A 148 23.24 -13.78 13.45
N GLN A 149 22.50 -12.90 14.14
CA GLN A 149 22.85 -12.34 15.44
C GLN A 149 22.36 -13.19 16.62
N GLU A 150 21.72 -14.35 16.36
CA GLU A 150 21.15 -15.27 17.36
C GLU A 150 20.09 -14.66 18.28
N THR A 151 19.54 -13.50 17.90
CA THR A 151 18.45 -12.82 18.62
C THR A 151 17.09 -13.48 18.40
N ILE A 152 16.94 -14.25 17.33
CA ILE A 152 15.85 -15.22 17.11
C ILE A 152 16.46 -16.58 16.76
N PRO A 153 15.77 -17.71 17.04
CA PRO A 153 16.27 -19.04 16.65
C PRO A 153 16.32 -19.20 15.12
N PRO A 154 17.16 -20.12 14.60
CA PRO A 154 17.14 -20.50 13.19
C PRO A 154 15.76 -20.96 12.75
N GLN A 155 15.24 -20.35 11.69
CA GLN A 155 13.90 -20.63 11.16
C GLN A 155 13.80 -20.26 9.68
N ASN A 156 12.70 -20.64 9.02
CA ASN A 156 12.47 -20.28 7.63
C ASN A 156 11.96 -18.83 7.54
N CYS A 157 12.88 -17.87 7.38
CA CYS A 157 12.59 -16.44 7.31
C CYS A 157 11.52 -16.08 6.26
N ARG A 158 11.48 -16.80 5.13
CA ARG A 158 10.48 -16.58 4.08
C ARG A 158 9.07 -16.90 4.55
N ARG A 159 8.86 -18.09 5.13
CA ARG A 159 7.54 -18.50 5.64
C ARG A 159 7.07 -17.59 6.78
N VAL A 160 8.01 -17.18 7.62
CA VAL A 160 7.74 -16.26 8.72
C VAL A 160 7.32 -14.88 8.19
N ALA A 161 8.03 -14.34 7.20
CA ALA A 161 7.67 -13.09 6.55
C ALA A 161 6.29 -13.13 5.90
N GLU A 162 5.96 -14.24 5.20
CA GLU A 162 4.63 -14.47 4.63
C GLU A 162 3.53 -14.47 5.71
N ALA A 163 3.77 -15.18 6.83
CA ALA A 163 2.82 -15.27 7.93
C ALA A 163 2.60 -13.92 8.65
N ILE A 164 3.68 -13.19 8.95
CA ILE A 164 3.62 -11.87 9.58
C ILE A 164 2.86 -10.89 8.67
N THR A 165 3.17 -10.88 7.36
CA THR A 165 2.48 -10.02 6.39
C THR A 165 0.98 -10.31 6.35
N GLY A 166 0.59 -11.59 6.32
CA GLY A 166 -0.83 -11.96 6.37
C GLY A 166 -1.52 -11.52 7.67
N ALA A 167 -0.86 -11.66 8.82
CA ALA A 167 -1.39 -11.21 10.09
C ALA A 167 -1.54 -9.68 10.14
N HIS A 168 -0.56 -8.94 9.61
CA HIS A 168 -0.61 -7.47 9.54
C HIS A 168 -1.75 -7.00 8.64
N ASP A 169 -1.86 -7.55 7.42
CA ASP A 169 -2.92 -7.22 6.47
C ASP A 169 -4.31 -7.40 7.10
N GLU A 170 -4.55 -8.53 7.78
CA GLU A 170 -5.84 -8.84 8.41
C GLU A 170 -6.16 -7.86 9.56
N VAL A 171 -5.20 -7.60 10.45
CA VAL A 171 -5.42 -6.70 11.60
C VAL A 171 -5.65 -5.26 11.12
N ILE A 172 -4.93 -4.80 10.10
CA ILE A 172 -5.09 -3.46 9.55
C ILE A 172 -6.44 -3.29 8.84
N LEU A 173 -6.91 -4.31 8.10
CA LEU A 173 -8.25 -4.28 7.52
C LEU A 173 -9.35 -4.20 8.60
N ASN A 174 -9.19 -4.96 9.68
CA ASN A 174 -10.13 -4.92 10.79
C ASN A 174 -10.10 -3.56 11.49
N LEU A 175 -8.92 -2.96 11.71
CA LEU A 175 -8.77 -1.60 12.25
C LEU A 175 -9.60 -0.58 11.48
N LEU A 176 -9.55 -0.60 10.14
CA LEU A 176 -10.33 0.32 9.29
C LEU A 176 -11.85 0.10 9.36
N SER A 177 -12.29 -1.02 9.93
CA SER A 177 -13.70 -1.34 10.13
C SER A 177 -14.22 -0.91 11.52
N HIS A 178 -13.35 -0.42 12.41
CA HIS A 178 -13.76 0.11 13.71
C HIS A 178 -14.56 1.42 13.57
N ALA A 179 -15.40 1.70 14.57
CA ALA A 179 -16.16 2.95 14.63
C ALA A 179 -15.26 4.18 14.85
N ASP A 180 -14.13 4.00 15.55
CA ASP A 180 -13.10 5.02 15.79
C ASP A 180 -11.69 4.41 15.61
N PRO A 181 -11.22 4.23 14.36
CA PRO A 181 -9.91 3.63 14.06
C PRO A 181 -8.73 4.40 14.62
N ASP A 182 -8.82 5.74 14.69
CA ASP A 182 -7.77 6.59 15.23
C ASP A 182 -7.52 6.28 16.72
N SER A 183 -8.59 6.06 17.49
CA SER A 183 -8.48 5.70 18.91
C SER A 183 -7.84 4.35 19.18
N GLU A 184 -7.92 3.41 18.23
CA GLU A 184 -7.37 2.05 18.35
C GLU A 184 -5.96 1.92 17.77
N ALA A 185 -5.50 2.92 17.02
CA ALA A 185 -4.26 2.87 16.26
C ALA A 185 -3.05 2.51 17.13
N GLU A 186 -2.88 3.20 18.27
CA GLU A 186 -1.75 2.99 19.18
C GLU A 186 -1.75 1.58 19.77
N ASN A 187 -2.92 1.09 20.21
CA ASN A 187 -3.09 -0.27 20.74
C ASN A 187 -2.73 -1.31 19.68
N VAL A 188 -3.24 -1.15 18.45
CA VAL A 188 -2.95 -2.07 17.33
C VAL A 188 -1.45 -2.13 17.06
N ILE A 189 -0.77 -0.98 17.04
CA ILE A 189 0.68 -0.93 16.79
C ILE A 189 1.44 -1.66 17.88
N GLU A 190 1.12 -1.43 19.15
CA GLU A 190 1.76 -2.07 20.30
C GLU A 190 1.53 -3.59 20.29
N GLU A 191 0.27 -4.02 20.22
CA GLU A 191 -0.12 -5.42 20.30
C GLU A 191 0.39 -6.23 19.11
N LEU A 192 0.32 -5.68 17.90
CA LEU A 192 0.81 -6.35 16.70
C LEU A 192 2.33 -6.43 16.66
N THR A 193 3.04 -5.43 17.21
CA THR A 193 4.49 -5.48 17.42
C THR A 193 4.84 -6.61 18.37
N LEU A 194 4.17 -6.67 19.52
CA LEU A 194 4.38 -7.72 20.53
C LEU A 194 4.08 -9.12 19.99
N PHE A 195 2.96 -9.27 19.27
CA PHE A 195 2.60 -10.51 18.59
C PHE A 195 3.70 -10.96 17.62
N THR A 196 4.18 -10.04 16.78
CA THR A 196 5.21 -10.32 15.77
C THR A 196 6.52 -10.78 16.43
N LEU A 197 6.97 -10.10 17.49
CA LEU A 197 8.19 -10.46 18.21
C LEU A 197 8.09 -11.83 18.91
N ARG A 198 6.91 -12.14 19.46
CA ARG A 198 6.64 -13.47 20.04
C ARG A 198 6.61 -14.56 18.96
N ALA A 199 5.97 -14.28 17.82
CA ALA A 199 5.86 -15.24 16.72
C ALA A 199 7.22 -15.68 16.16
N VAL A 200 8.22 -14.79 16.20
CA VAL A 200 9.59 -15.10 15.76
C VAL A 200 10.50 -15.61 16.88
N ALA A 201 9.97 -15.77 18.10
CA ALA A 201 10.71 -16.15 19.30
C ALA A 201 11.93 -15.24 19.57
N TYR A 202 11.72 -13.92 19.48
CA TYR A 202 12.74 -12.93 19.84
C TYR A 202 13.17 -13.07 21.29
N LYS A 203 14.50 -13.09 21.50
CA LYS A 203 15.17 -13.33 22.79
C LYS A 203 15.65 -12.05 23.49
N GLY A 204 15.37 -10.87 22.94
CA GLY A 204 15.88 -9.61 23.44
C GLY A 204 14.92 -8.92 24.41
N GLY A 205 15.42 -8.68 25.63
CA GLY A 205 14.80 -7.86 26.70
C GLY A 205 13.95 -8.66 27.67
#